data_AF-A0A1W9VZP7-F1
#
_entry.id   AF-A0A1W9VZP7-F1
#
_cell.length_a   1.000
_cell.length_b   1.000
_cell.length_c   1.000
_cell.angle_alpha   90.00
_cell.angle_beta   90.00
_cell.angle_gamma   90.00
#
_symmetry.space_group_name_H-M   'P 1'
#
loop_
_entity.id
_entity.type
_entity.pdbx_description
1 polymer ?
#
loop_
_entity_poly.entity_id
_entity_poly.type
_entity_poly.pdbx_seq_one_letter_code
_entity_poly.pdbx_strand_id
1 'polypeptide(L)'
;MHDLRAEIAKQAHENPTFRQARKTFFDMCNDSINPYLVMDDIREMIIQHILTKDIFMTVFDESQYHRENNIAHELDKIVGTFFHGTIKRNILNRIDHYYKVIKAKASHVSNHHDKQKFLKALYE
;
A
#
# COMPACT_ATOMS: atom_id res chain seq x y z
N MET A 1 5.33 -11.03 5.29
CA MET A 1 5.73 -10.58 3.94
C MET A 1 5.70 -11.70 2.90
N HIS A 2 6.27 -12.88 3.18
CA HIS A 2 6.23 -14.02 2.24
C HIS A 2 4.80 -14.38 1.80
N ASP A 3 3.85 -14.43 2.74
CA ASP A 3 2.44 -14.77 2.43
C ASP A 3 1.74 -13.74 1.56
N LEU A 4 2.02 -12.44 1.72
CA LEU A 4 1.43 -11.39 0.87
C LEU A 4 1.96 -11.50 -0.56
N ARG A 5 3.26 -11.79 -0.72
CA ARG A 5 3.87 -12.02 -2.04
C ARG A 5 3.25 -13.24 -2.72
N ALA A 6 3.09 -14.33 -1.96
CA ALA A 6 2.46 -15.56 -2.45
C ALA A 6 1.01 -15.30 -2.88
N GLU A 7 0.23 -14.55 -2.09
CA GLU A 7 -1.13 -14.19 -2.44
C GLU A 7 -1.18 -13.33 -3.72
N ILE A 8 -0.34 -12.30 -3.83
CA ILE A 8 -0.28 -11.47 -5.04
C ILE A 8 0.11 -12.30 -6.27
N ALA A 9 1.05 -13.24 -6.12
CA ALA A 9 1.44 -14.15 -7.20
C ALA A 9 0.26 -15.06 -7.62
N LYS A 10 -0.49 -15.60 -6.65
CA LYS A 10 -1.70 -16.37 -6.89
C LYS A 10 -2.75 -15.55 -7.63
N GLN A 11 -3.02 -14.31 -7.20
CA GLN A 11 -3.97 -13.42 -7.86
C GLN A 11 -3.54 -13.06 -9.28
N ALA A 12 -2.24 -12.88 -9.53
CA ALA A 12 -1.71 -12.69 -10.88
C ALA A 12 -2.04 -13.89 -11.79
N HIS A 13 -2.01 -15.11 -11.26
CA HIS A 13 -2.30 -16.33 -12.01
C HIS A 13 -3.81 -16.59 -12.17
N GLU A 14 -4.60 -16.39 -11.11
CA GLU A 14 -5.97 -16.90 -11.03
C GLU A 14 -7.05 -15.84 -11.22
N ASN A 15 -6.77 -14.55 -10.98
CA ASN A 15 -7.78 -13.50 -10.94
C ASN A 15 -7.68 -12.57 -12.17
N PRO A 16 -8.60 -12.68 -13.15
CA PRO A 16 -8.60 -11.83 -14.34
C PRO A 16 -8.79 -10.35 -14.02
N THR A 17 -9.63 -10.02 -13.04
CA THR A 17 -9.89 -8.65 -12.61
C THR A 17 -8.63 -8.01 -12.00
N PHE A 18 -7.91 -8.75 -11.16
CA PHE A 18 -6.62 -8.32 -10.63
C PHE A 18 -5.61 -8.09 -11.77
N ARG A 19 -5.49 -9.02 -12.72
CA ARG A 19 -4.58 -8.86 -13.87
C ARG A 19 -4.90 -7.62 -14.68
N GLN A 20 -6.18 -7.38 -14.97
CA GLN A 20 -6.60 -6.23 -15.76
C GLN A 20 -6.30 -4.92 -15.04
N ALA A 21 -6.70 -4.80 -13.77
CA ALA A 21 -6.41 -3.62 -12.96
C ALA A 21 -4.89 -3.36 -12.85
N ARG A 22 -4.11 -4.42 -12.61
CA ARG A 22 -2.65 -4.34 -12.53
C ARG A 22 -2.01 -3.91 -13.85
N LYS A 23 -2.52 -4.39 -14.98
CA LYS A 23 -2.02 -3.97 -16.31
C LYS A 23 -2.35 -2.49 -16.58
N THR A 24 -3.59 -2.07 -16.34
CA THR A 24 -3.99 -0.66 -16.51
C THR A 24 -3.10 0.27 -15.70
N PHE A 25 -2.81 -0.08 -14.45
CA PHE A 25 -1.90 0.67 -13.61
C PHE A 25 -0.46 0.66 -14.11
N PHE A 26 0.04 -0.50 -14.56
CA PHE A 26 1.37 -0.62 -15.17
C PHE A 26 1.52 0.33 -16.36
N ASP A 27 0.57 0.29 -17.30
CA ASP A 27 0.59 1.13 -18.51
C ASP A 27 0.63 2.62 -18.10
N MET A 28 -0.22 3.04 -17.15
CA MET A 28 -0.24 4.40 -16.62
C MET A 28 1.10 4.82 -15.99
N CYS A 29 1.71 3.96 -15.16
CA CYS A 29 3.00 4.25 -14.53
C CYS A 29 4.15 4.29 -15.55
N ASN A 30 4.10 3.43 -16.57
CA ASN A 30 5.09 3.44 -17.65
C ASN A 30 5.04 4.78 -18.41
N ASP A 31 3.83 5.24 -18.75
CA ASP A 31 3.60 6.48 -19.48
C ASP A 31 3.91 7.74 -18.64
N SER A 32 3.60 7.72 -17.34
CA SER A 32 3.59 8.93 -16.49
C SER A 32 4.78 9.05 -15.53
N ILE A 33 5.48 7.96 -15.23
CA ILE A 33 6.55 7.93 -14.21
C ILE A 33 7.88 7.51 -14.81
N ASN A 34 7.95 6.27 -15.33
CA ASN A 34 9.21 5.70 -15.81
C ASN A 34 8.96 4.57 -16.82
N PRO A 35 9.43 4.70 -18.08
CA PRO A 35 9.22 3.69 -19.11
C PRO A 35 9.96 2.37 -18.86
N TYR A 36 10.92 2.36 -17.94
CA TYR A 36 11.70 1.16 -17.58
C TYR A 36 11.09 0.35 -16.44
N LEU A 37 9.89 0.70 -15.96
CA LEU A 37 9.18 -0.10 -14.97
C LEU A 37 8.88 -1.49 -15.52
N VAL A 38 8.95 -2.48 -14.63
CA VAL A 38 8.55 -3.86 -14.90
C VAL A 38 7.39 -4.28 -13.98
N MET A 39 6.69 -5.37 -14.34
CA MET A 39 5.57 -5.88 -13.53
C MET A 39 5.95 -6.24 -12.09
N ASP A 40 7.23 -6.55 -11.86
CA ASP A 40 7.77 -6.80 -10.54
C ASP A 40 7.81 -5.51 -9.69
N ASP A 41 8.07 -4.34 -10.27
CA ASP A 41 7.99 -3.06 -9.57
C ASP A 41 6.54 -2.78 -9.14
N ILE A 42 5.57 -3.07 -10.00
CA ILE A 42 4.14 -2.92 -9.67
C ILE A 42 3.75 -3.82 -8.50
N ARG A 43 4.28 -5.05 -8.44
CA ARG A 43 4.10 -5.93 -7.28
C ARG A 43 4.65 -5.28 -6.01
N GLU A 44 5.84 -4.69 -6.07
CA GLU A 44 6.42 -3.96 -4.92
C GLU A 44 5.56 -2.77 -4.51
N MET A 45 5.05 -1.98 -5.45
CA MET A 45 4.16 -0.86 -5.18
C MET A 45 2.87 -1.30 -4.47
N ILE A 46 2.26 -2.42 -4.90
CA ILE A 46 1.07 -2.98 -4.24
C ILE A 46 1.40 -3.40 -2.79
N ILE A 47 2.53 -4.06 -2.58
CA ILE A 47 2.97 -4.49 -1.24
C ILE A 47 3.19 -3.28 -0.34
N GLN A 48 3.96 -2.29 -0.82
CA GLN A 48 4.24 -1.07 -0.07
C GLN A 48 2.96 -0.30 0.25
N HIS A 49 2.01 -0.20 -0.69
CA HIS A 49 0.73 0.45 -0.46
C HIS A 49 -0.06 -0.22 0.65
N ILE A 50 -0.21 -1.55 0.60
CA ILE A 50 -0.91 -2.32 1.66
C ILE A 50 -0.25 -2.11 3.02
N LEU A 51 1.09 -2.07 3.07
CA LEU A 51 1.86 -2.00 4.31
C LEU A 51 2.01 -0.60 4.91
N THR A 52 1.80 0.46 4.12
CA THR A 52 2.09 1.83 4.56
C THR A 52 0.86 2.72 4.60
N LYS A 53 -0.17 2.48 3.77
CA LYS A 53 -1.34 3.36 3.63
C LYS A 53 -1.99 3.70 4.96
N ASP A 54 -2.33 2.69 5.76
CA ASP A 54 -3.00 2.89 7.05
C ASP A 54 -2.14 3.69 8.05
N ILE A 55 -0.82 3.51 8.02
CA ILE A 55 0.12 4.24 8.89
C ILE A 55 0.14 5.71 8.46
N PHE A 56 0.28 5.97 7.16
CA PHE A 56 0.22 7.31 6.61
C PHE A 56 -1.11 8.00 6.95
N MET A 57 -2.25 7.33 6.75
CA MET A 57 -3.57 7.88 7.10
C MET A 57 -3.68 8.23 8.58
N THR A 58 -3.11 7.40 9.47
CA THR A 58 -3.18 7.62 10.93
C THR A 58 -2.27 8.77 11.39
N VAL A 59 -1.08 8.91 10.81
CA VAL A 59 -0.08 9.91 11.21
C VAL A 59 -0.39 11.28 10.62
N PHE A 60 -0.87 11.32 9.38
CA PHE A 60 -1.01 12.58 8.65
C PHE A 60 -2.37 13.24 8.82
N ASP A 61 -3.41 12.52 9.29
CA ASP A 61 -4.78 13.03 9.51
C ASP A 61 -5.30 13.86 8.33
N GLU A 62 -5.13 13.33 7.12
CA GLU A 62 -5.29 14.08 5.88
C GLU A 62 -6.47 13.56 5.06
N SER A 63 -7.62 14.17 5.31
CA SER A 63 -8.74 14.22 4.36
C SER A 63 -8.33 14.78 2.97
N GLN A 64 -7.12 15.31 2.79
CA GLN A 64 -6.57 15.81 1.52
C GLN A 64 -5.70 14.80 0.75
N TYR A 65 -4.99 13.87 1.41
CA TYR A 65 -4.05 12.96 0.73
C TYR A 65 -4.74 12.02 -0.28
N HIS A 66 -6.00 11.66 -0.04
CA HIS A 66 -6.78 10.82 -0.96
C HIS A 66 -7.40 11.58 -2.13
N ARG A 67 -7.49 12.91 -2.07
CA ARG A 67 -8.17 13.69 -3.13
C ARG A 67 -7.28 13.95 -4.35
N GLU A 68 -5.96 13.87 -4.22
CA GLU A 68 -5.02 14.24 -5.29
C GLU A 68 -4.04 13.12 -5.71
N ASN A 69 -3.96 12.02 -4.96
CA ASN A 69 -3.03 10.94 -5.28
C ASN A 69 -3.66 9.89 -6.21
N ASN A 70 -3.61 10.15 -7.51
CA ASN A 70 -4.07 9.22 -8.56
C ASN A 70 -3.40 7.84 -8.45
N ILE A 71 -2.14 7.78 -8.04
CA ILE A 71 -1.41 6.51 -7.85
C ILE A 71 -2.04 5.68 -6.72
N ALA A 72 -2.32 6.30 -5.58
CA ALA A 72 -2.96 5.63 -4.45
C ALA A 72 -4.37 5.15 -4.81
N HIS A 73 -5.11 5.94 -5.60
CA HIS A 73 -6.44 5.55 -6.06
C HIS A 73 -6.41 4.32 -6.99
N GLU A 74 -5.49 4.27 -7.96
CA GLU A 74 -5.35 3.10 -8.83
C GLU A 74 -4.82 1.87 -8.08
N LEU A 75 -3.91 2.06 -7.13
CA LEU A 75 -3.46 0.98 -6.24
C LEU A 75 -4.62 0.44 -5.38
N ASP A 76 -5.52 1.30 -4.89
CA ASP A 76 -6.73 0.89 -4.19
C ASP A 76 -7.66 0.04 -5.06
N LYS A 77 -7.80 0.37 -6.36
CA LYS A 77 -8.58 -0.46 -7.30
C LYS A 77 -7.97 -1.85 -7.42
N ILE A 78 -6.65 -1.97 -7.57
CA ILE A 78 -5.96 -3.27 -7.65
C ILE A 78 -6.17 -4.06 -6.35
N VAL A 79 -5.87 -3.44 -5.21
CA VAL A 79 -5.98 -4.07 -3.89
C VAL A 79 -7.42 -4.51 -3.61
N GLY A 80 -8.40 -3.71 -4.01
CA GLY A 80 -9.83 -4.02 -3.88
C GLY A 80 -10.28 -5.29 -4.61
N THR A 81 -9.53 -5.77 -5.61
CA THR A 81 -9.89 -6.99 -6.36
C THR A 81 -9.65 -8.30 -5.61
N PHE A 82 -8.87 -8.28 -4.52
CA PHE A 82 -8.51 -9.50 -3.79
C PHE A 82 -8.35 -9.31 -2.27
N PHE A 83 -7.98 -8.11 -1.82
CA PHE A 83 -7.59 -7.86 -0.43
C PHE A 83 -8.81 -7.56 0.46
N HIS A 84 -9.70 -8.55 0.56
CA HIS A 84 -10.91 -8.49 1.37
C HIS A 84 -11.11 -9.78 2.17
N GLY A 85 -12.08 -9.77 3.08
CA GLY A 85 -12.48 -10.95 3.86
C GLY A 85 -11.32 -11.63 4.60
N THR A 86 -11.15 -12.93 4.37
CA THR A 86 -10.14 -13.75 5.05
C THR A 86 -8.71 -13.38 4.68
N ILE A 87 -8.44 -13.01 3.42
CA ILE A 87 -7.09 -12.59 2.98
C ILE A 87 -6.66 -11.36 3.79
N LYS A 88 -7.50 -10.33 3.81
CA LYS A 88 -7.24 -9.11 4.58
C LYS A 88 -7.04 -9.40 6.07
N ARG A 89 -7.93 -10.18 6.69
CA ARG A 89 -7.81 -10.55 8.12
C ARG A 89 -6.51 -11.28 8.42
N ASN A 90 -6.15 -12.28 7.61
CA ASN A 90 -4.93 -13.07 7.84
C ASN A 90 -3.67 -12.21 7.75
N ILE A 91 -3.61 -11.32 6.76
CA ILE A 91 -2.45 -10.43 6.59
C ILE A 91 -2.39 -9.39 7.68
N LEU A 92 -3.51 -8.74 8.02
CA LEU A 92 -3.56 -7.75 9.11
C LEU A 92 -3.21 -8.37 10.46
N ASN A 93 -3.74 -9.55 10.81
CA ASN A 93 -3.43 -10.22 12.08
C ASN A 93 -1.94 -10.49 12.25
N ARG A 94 -1.21 -10.79 11.17
CA ARG A 94 0.23 -11.06 11.21
C ARG A 94 1.07 -9.80 11.41
N ILE A 95 0.58 -8.64 10.98
CA ILE A 95 1.28 -7.35 11.12
C ILE A 95 0.70 -6.49 12.23
N ASP A 96 -0.37 -6.94 12.89
CA ASP A 96 -1.15 -6.20 13.88
C ASP A 96 -0.30 -5.69 15.04
N HIS A 97 0.62 -6.51 15.56
CA HIS A 97 1.51 -6.09 16.64
C HIS A 97 2.38 -4.89 16.23
N TYR A 98 3.01 -4.95 15.05
CA TYR A 98 3.82 -3.85 14.52
C TYR A 98 2.96 -2.61 14.25
N TYR A 99 1.78 -2.80 13.65
CA TYR A 99 0.85 -1.71 13.37
C TYR A 99 0.36 -1.02 14.65
N LYS A 100 0.07 -1.77 15.71
CA LYS A 100 -0.34 -1.21 17.00
C LYS A 100 0.75 -0.35 17.62
N VAL A 101 1.99 -0.82 17.62
CA VAL A 101 3.14 -0.06 18.14
C VAL A 101 3.34 1.23 17.33
N ILE A 102 3.29 1.13 16.00
CA ILE A 102 3.46 2.28 15.10
C ILE A 102 2.32 3.29 15.28
N LYS A 103 1.06 2.85 15.33
CA LYS A 103 -0.10 3.71 15.54
C LYS A 103 -0.09 4.37 16.92
N ALA A 104 0.33 3.66 17.97
CA ALA A 104 0.48 4.23 19.32
C ALA A 104 1.57 5.31 19.36
N LYS A 105 2.68 5.14 18.64
CA LYS A 105 3.68 6.20 18.48
C LYS A 105 3.13 7.37 17.66
N ALA A 106 2.40 7.08 16.58
CA ALA A 106 1.80 8.07 15.69
C ALA A 106 0.77 8.98 16.38
N SER A 107 -0.01 8.45 17.34
CA SER A 107 -1.03 9.25 18.04
C SER A 107 -0.47 10.41 18.86
N HIS A 108 0.84 10.42 19.12
CA HIS A 108 1.54 11.49 19.84
C HIS A 108 2.18 12.51 18.89
N VAL A 109 2.03 12.34 17.58
CA VAL A 109 2.64 13.17 16.54
C VAL A 109 1.63 14.20 16.05
N SER A 110 1.71 15.43 16.55
CA SER A 110 0.72 16.47 16.26
C SER A 110 1.22 17.57 15.30
N ASN A 111 2.53 17.82 15.23
CA ASN A 111 3.11 18.89 14.41
C ASN A 111 3.94 18.35 13.22
N HIS A 112 4.14 19.19 12.20
CA HIS A 112 4.86 18.83 10.97
C HIS A 112 6.29 18.30 11.20
N HIS A 113 7.01 18.87 12.16
CA HIS A 113 8.39 18.45 12.47
C HIS A 113 8.44 17.04 13.04
N ASP A 114 7.52 16.72 13.94
CA ASP A 114 7.40 15.39 14.54
C ASP A 114 6.87 14.37 13.52
N LYS A 115 6.01 14.78 12.58
CA LYS A 115 5.60 13.93 11.43
C LYS A 115 6.81 13.54 10.57
N GLN A 116 7.70 14.49 10.28
CA GLN A 116 8.92 14.21 9.50
C GLN A 116 9.90 13.30 10.24
N LYS A 117 10.10 13.52 11.55
CA LYS A 117 10.94 12.66 12.39
C LYS A 117 10.37 11.24 12.48
N PHE A 118 9.06 11.12 12.64
CA PHE A 118 8.37 9.84 12.69
C PHE A 118 8.58 9.05 11.40
N LEU A 119 8.41 9.68 10.23
CA LEU A 119 8.70 9.05 8.95
C LEU A 119 10.14 8.57 8.88
N LYS A 120 11.10 9.42 9.25
CA LYS A 120 12.52 9.06 9.22
C LYS A 120 12.82 7.81 10.06
N ALA A 121 12.28 7.75 11.28
CA ALA A 121 12.43 6.60 12.17
C ALA A 121 11.69 5.33 11.72
N LEU A 122 10.76 5.44 10.76
CA LEU A 122 10.05 4.29 10.18
C LEU A 122 10.81 3.67 8.99
N TYR A 123 11.67 4.47 8.34
CA TYR A 123 12.48 4.06 7.20
C TYR A 123 13.91 3.62 7.57
N GLU A 124 14.43 4.06 8.72
CA GLU A 124 15.71 3.62 9.32
C GLU A 124 15.55 2.31 10.11
#